data_AF-A0A4C1TU23-F1
#
_entry.id   AF-A0A4C1TU23-F1
#
_cell.length_a   1.000
_cell.length_b   1.000
_cell.length_c   1.000
_cell.angle_alpha   90.00
_cell.angle_beta   90.00
_cell.angle_gamma   90.00
#
_symmetry.space_group_name_H-M   'P 1'
#
loop_
_entity.id
_entity.type
_entity.pdbx_description
1 polymer ?
#
loop_
_entity_poly.entity_id
_entity_poly.type
_entity_poly.pdbx_seq_one_letter_code
_entity_poly.pdbx_strand_id
1 'polypeptide(L)'
;MSANTKQQFLSNSINLTNTTNVKTDSERQRMLKLQRLEEEKIIQQEYLERKYKILLQTDSQCDEQISSQHHNSTRPAAEYMPNIPSVENNQHVYSAQGIYPTASQMEARRSIPRELPHFSGDPEDWPMFINSFETSTAIAGFSNAENLMRLQHCLKGKAREMVKSKLLIPALVPDVIRTLRLCFGRPEHILERVINKARTMPSPRDKLESIIEFAINVQNICATMESCGLESHLNNPMLVKELVDKLPNQHKLNWAMSQRRKSSRYKIIQHMALPNR
;
A
#
# COMPACT_ATOMS: atom_id res chain seq x y z
N MET A 1 36.50 15.58 60.39
CA MET A 1 36.04 14.43 59.57
C MET A 1 34.50 14.35 59.42
N SER A 2 33.72 15.44 59.53
CA SER A 2 32.25 15.33 59.64
C SER A 2 31.44 15.93 58.46
N ALA A 3 32.07 16.23 57.32
CA ALA A 3 31.36 16.78 56.15
C ALA A 3 31.06 15.73 55.07
N ASN A 4 31.84 14.64 54.99
CA ASN A 4 31.72 13.68 53.89
C ASN A 4 30.61 12.64 54.10
N THR A 5 30.23 12.37 55.35
CA THR A 5 29.19 11.37 55.67
C THR A 5 27.78 11.87 55.35
N LYS A 6 27.48 13.17 55.52
CA LYS A 6 26.12 13.69 55.26
C LYS A 6 25.76 13.74 53.77
N GLN A 7 26.71 13.98 52.86
CA GLN A 7 26.44 13.98 51.42
C GLN A 7 26.20 12.57 50.84
N GLN A 8 26.75 11.53 51.47
CA GLN A 8 26.57 10.14 51.03
C GLN A 8 25.19 9.57 51.38
N PHE A 9 24.56 10.04 52.47
CA PHE A 9 23.20 9.60 52.84
C PHE A 9 22.10 10.24 51.97
N LEU A 10 22.26 11.50 51.56
CA LEU A 10 21.29 12.19 50.69
C LEU A 10 21.30 11.63 49.25
N SER A 11 22.48 11.28 48.72
CA SER A 11 22.61 10.68 47.39
C SER A 11 22.08 9.24 47.33
N ASN A 12 22.23 8.46 48.40
CA ASN A 12 21.65 7.12 48.49
C ASN A 12 20.11 7.13 48.61
N SER A 13 19.54 8.08 49.36
CA SER A 13 18.06 8.21 49.47
C SER A 13 17.40 8.61 48.16
N ILE A 14 18.00 9.51 47.38
CA ILE A 14 17.47 9.94 46.07
C ILE A 14 17.56 8.81 45.01
N ASN A 15 18.61 7.99 45.07
CA ASN A 15 18.74 6.83 44.19
C ASN A 15 17.77 5.69 44.54
N LEU A 16 17.46 5.46 45.82
CA LEU A 16 16.43 4.49 46.22
C LEU A 16 15.02 4.93 45.79
N THR A 17 14.66 6.21 45.91
CA THR A 17 13.35 6.71 45.48
C THR A 17 13.18 6.70 43.96
N ASN A 18 14.25 6.95 43.20
CA ASN A 18 14.19 6.88 41.73
C ASN A 18 14.12 5.43 41.23
N THR A 19 14.83 4.49 41.86
CA THR A 19 14.79 3.08 41.46
C THR A 19 13.49 2.38 41.86
N THR A 20 12.84 2.75 42.96
CA THR A 20 11.49 2.25 43.29
C THR A 20 10.45 2.81 42.34
N ASN A 21 10.50 4.11 42.03
CA ASN A 21 9.54 4.77 41.13
C ASN A 21 9.64 4.26 39.66
N VAL A 22 10.86 4.00 39.17
CA VAL A 22 11.08 3.40 37.84
C VAL A 22 10.66 1.93 37.80
N LYS A 23 10.86 1.17 38.89
CA LYS A 23 10.36 -0.22 38.98
C LYS A 23 8.84 -0.27 38.97
N THR A 24 8.17 0.62 39.70
CA THR A 24 6.70 0.69 39.72
C THR A 24 6.10 1.12 38.39
N ASP A 25 6.75 2.04 37.66
CA ASP A 25 6.28 2.42 36.32
C ASP A 25 6.49 1.30 35.29
N SER A 26 7.62 0.58 35.39
CA SER A 26 7.88 -0.60 34.56
C SER A 26 6.86 -1.73 34.82
N GLU A 27 6.50 -1.97 36.08
CA GLU A 27 5.48 -2.94 36.47
C GLU A 27 4.09 -2.53 35.98
N ARG A 28 3.75 -1.24 36.06
CA ARG A 28 2.49 -0.71 35.51
C ARG A 28 2.41 -0.88 34.00
N GLN A 29 3.49 -0.60 33.28
CA GLN A 29 3.55 -0.82 31.84
C GLN A 29 3.41 -2.29 31.46
N ARG A 30 4.00 -3.22 32.24
CA ARG A 30 3.81 -4.66 32.06
C ARG A 30 2.37 -5.09 32.31
N MET A 31 1.73 -4.58 33.36
CA MET A 31 0.34 -4.87 33.68
C MET A 31 -0.61 -4.38 32.58
N LEU A 32 -0.40 -3.17 32.07
CA LEU A 32 -1.17 -2.64 30.93
C LEU A 32 -0.97 -3.48 29.67
N LYS A 33 0.24 -3.99 29.43
CA LYS A 33 0.51 -4.87 28.29
C LYS A 33 -0.17 -6.23 28.44
N LEU A 34 -0.19 -6.80 29.65
CA LEU A 34 -0.91 -8.03 29.96
C LEU A 34 -2.41 -7.86 29.81
N GLN A 35 -2.97 -6.75 30.30
CA GLN A 35 -4.39 -6.45 30.15
C GLN A 35 -4.79 -6.34 28.68
N ARG A 36 -4.01 -5.61 27.86
CA ARG A 36 -4.26 -5.53 26.41
C ARG A 36 -4.20 -6.89 25.72
N LEU A 37 -3.27 -7.76 26.14
CA LEU A 37 -3.17 -9.12 25.60
C LEU A 37 -4.35 -9.99 26.00
N GLU A 38 -4.86 -9.86 27.23
CA GLU A 38 -6.05 -10.58 27.66
C GLU A 38 -7.31 -10.06 26.94
N GLU A 39 -7.44 -8.74 26.78
CA GLU A 39 -8.51 -8.13 25.98
C GLU A 39 -8.45 -8.62 24.52
N GLU A 40 -7.26 -8.67 23.91
CA GLU A 40 -7.08 -9.20 22.55
C GLU A 40 -7.47 -10.69 22.46
N LYS A 41 -7.08 -11.49 23.46
CA LYS A 41 -7.43 -12.91 23.53
C LYS A 41 -8.95 -13.13 23.67
N ILE A 42 -9.62 -12.32 24.49
CA ILE A 42 -11.08 -12.36 24.64
C ILE A 42 -11.75 -12.00 23.31
N ILE A 43 -11.30 -10.93 22.65
CA ILE A 43 -11.84 -10.51 21.34
C ILE A 43 -11.65 -11.62 20.29
N GLN A 44 -10.48 -12.27 20.26
CA GLN A 44 -10.22 -13.37 19.35
C GLN A 44 -11.11 -14.58 19.63
N GLN A 45 -11.34 -14.89 20.90
CA GLN A 45 -12.21 -15.98 21.30
C GLN A 45 -13.67 -15.71 20.92
N GLU A 46 -14.18 -14.51 21.18
CA GLU A 46 -15.54 -14.09 20.78
C GLU A 46 -15.71 -14.14 19.25
N TYR A 47 -14.70 -13.66 18.51
CA TYR A 47 -14.69 -13.74 17.05
C TYR A 47 -14.79 -15.19 16.56
N LEU A 48 -14.05 -16.11 17.18
CA LEU A 48 -14.05 -17.52 16.80
C LEU A 48 -15.40 -18.19 17.11
N GLU A 49 -15.98 -17.91 18.28
CA GLU A 49 -17.31 -18.40 18.65
C GLU A 49 -18.38 -17.88 17.68
N ARG A 50 -18.35 -16.60 17.33
CA ARG A 50 -19.29 -16.00 16.38
C ARG A 50 -19.16 -16.62 14.99
N LYS A 51 -17.92 -16.90 14.55
CA LYS A 51 -17.67 -17.61 13.29
C LYS A 51 -18.25 -19.04 13.32
N TYR A 52 -18.08 -19.76 14.42
CA TYR A 52 -18.63 -21.11 14.58
C TYR A 52 -20.16 -21.11 14.59
N LYS A 53 -20.79 -20.14 15.26
CA LYS A 53 -22.25 -19.97 15.27
C LYS A 53 -22.82 -19.70 13.87
N ILE A 54 -22.14 -18.88 13.07
CA ILE A 54 -22.54 -18.61 11.68
C ILE A 54 -22.42 -19.89 10.83
N LEU A 55 -21.35 -20.67 11.01
CA LEU A 55 -21.17 -21.94 10.31
C LEU A 55 -22.31 -22.92 10.64
N LEU A 56 -22.65 -23.09 11.93
CA LEU A 56 -23.77 -23.93 12.37
C LEU A 56 -25.14 -23.49 11.83
N GLN A 57 -25.37 -22.18 11.72
CA GLN A 57 -26.59 -21.62 11.13
C GLN A 57 -26.67 -21.86 9.63
N THR A 58 -25.52 -21.89 8.95
CA THR A 58 -25.46 -22.14 7.50
C THR A 58 -25.80 -23.60 7.18
N ASP A 59 -25.37 -24.55 8.01
CA ASP A 59 -25.71 -25.98 7.85
C ASP A 59 -27.22 -26.24 8.09
N SER A 60 -27.86 -25.50 8.99
CA SER A 60 -29.31 -25.65 9.27
C SER A 60 -30.22 -25.11 8.16
N GLN A 61 -29.75 -24.16 7.34
CA GLN A 61 -30.54 -23.61 6.23
C GLN A 61 -30.49 -24.47 4.96
N CYS A 62 -29.56 -25.40 4.84
CA CYS A 62 -29.48 -26.33 3.70
C CYS A 62 -30.47 -27.51 3.80
N ASP A 63 -30.89 -27.89 5.00
CA ASP A 63 -31.78 -29.05 5.21
C ASP A 63 -33.29 -28.73 5.08
N GLU A 64 -33.72 -27.48 5.32
CA GLU A 64 -35.16 -27.11 5.23
C GLU A 64 -35.68 -26.91 3.79
N GLN A 65 -34.80 -26.74 2.79
CA GLN A 65 -35.23 -26.51 1.40
C GLN A 65 -35.39 -27.79 0.56
N ILE A 66 -35.01 -28.97 1.06
CA ILE A 66 -35.09 -30.23 0.30
C ILE A 66 -36.42 -30.99 0.52
N SER A 67 -37.19 -30.66 1.57
CA SER A 67 -38.37 -31.47 1.95
C SER A 67 -39.73 -30.99 1.45
N SER A 68 -39.84 -29.96 0.61
CA SER A 68 -41.14 -29.34 0.25
C SER A 68 -41.43 -29.18 -1.25
N GLN A 69 -40.88 -30.04 -2.12
CA GLN A 69 -41.30 -30.10 -3.53
C GLN A 69 -41.59 -31.52 -4.02
N HIS A 70 -42.69 -32.14 -3.57
CA HIS A 70 -43.38 -33.19 -4.32
C HIS A 70 -44.86 -33.30 -3.90
N HIS A 71 -45.78 -32.64 -4.62
CA HIS A 71 -46.98 -33.22 -5.28
C HIS A 71 -48.13 -32.22 -5.56
N ASN A 72 -48.48 -32.16 -6.86
CA ASN A 72 -49.80 -32.15 -7.49
C ASN A 72 -50.77 -30.94 -7.37
N SER A 73 -50.86 -30.21 -8.49
CA SER A 73 -52.07 -29.83 -9.28
C SER A 73 -53.46 -29.97 -8.65
N THR A 74 -54.23 -28.87 -8.59
CA THR A 74 -55.64 -28.70 -9.07
C THR A 74 -56.16 -27.25 -8.77
N ARG A 75 -56.77 -26.60 -9.76
CA ARG A 75 -57.43 -25.24 -9.79
C ARG A 75 -58.89 -25.32 -9.23
N PRO A 76 -59.75 -24.26 -9.12
CA PRO A 76 -59.61 -22.83 -9.48
C PRO A 76 -60.29 -21.74 -8.58
N ALA A 77 -59.93 -20.47 -8.87
CA ALA A 77 -60.71 -19.20 -8.89
C ALA A 77 -61.57 -18.73 -7.68
N ALA A 78 -61.21 -17.57 -7.09
CA ALA A 78 -62.01 -16.32 -7.05
C ALA A 78 -61.37 -15.27 -6.10
N GLU A 79 -61.26 -14.03 -6.61
CA GLU A 79 -61.39 -12.72 -5.94
C GLU A 79 -61.04 -12.57 -4.44
N TYR A 80 -59.97 -11.81 -4.14
CA TYR A 80 -60.01 -10.64 -3.23
C TYR A 80 -58.64 -9.95 -3.18
N MET A 81 -58.55 -8.69 -3.62
CA MET A 81 -57.68 -7.71 -2.93
C MET A 81 -58.59 -6.97 -1.96
N PRO A 82 -58.17 -6.74 -0.70
CA PRO A 82 -57.75 -5.38 -0.40
C PRO A 82 -56.71 -5.24 0.72
N ASN A 83 -56.15 -4.03 0.70
CA ASN A 83 -55.65 -3.21 1.80
C ASN A 83 -54.28 -3.52 2.43
N ILE A 84 -53.36 -2.64 2.07
CA ILE A 84 -52.14 -2.28 2.79
C ILE A 84 -52.54 -1.55 4.09
N PRO A 85 -52.14 -2.01 5.28
CA PRO A 85 -51.97 -1.14 6.43
C PRO A 85 -50.52 -0.71 6.53
N SER A 86 -50.34 0.61 6.63
CA SER A 86 -49.13 1.35 6.93
C SER A 86 -48.35 0.70 8.08
N VAL A 87 -47.15 0.18 7.80
CA VAL A 87 -46.22 -0.23 8.84
C VAL A 87 -45.49 1.03 9.31
N GLU A 88 -45.94 1.56 10.45
CA GLU A 88 -45.20 2.55 11.21
C GLU A 88 -43.83 2.01 11.59
N ASN A 89 -42.84 2.85 11.30
CA ASN A 89 -41.47 2.87 11.79
C ASN A 89 -41.25 2.06 13.07
N ASN A 90 -40.39 1.05 12.96
CA ASN A 90 -39.37 0.84 13.98
C ASN A 90 -38.01 0.78 13.30
N GLN A 91 -37.36 1.95 13.27
CA GLN A 91 -35.95 2.12 13.03
C GLN A 91 -35.17 1.30 14.06
N HIS A 92 -34.81 0.06 13.72
CA HIS A 92 -33.57 -0.53 14.20
C HIS A 92 -32.56 -0.42 13.07
N VAL A 93 -31.84 0.70 13.09
CA VAL A 93 -30.66 0.97 12.28
C VAL A 93 -29.61 -0.07 12.67
N TYR A 94 -29.64 -1.22 12.03
CA TYR A 94 -28.44 -2.02 11.86
C TYR A 94 -27.61 -1.30 10.80
N SER A 95 -26.72 -0.41 11.26
CA SER A 95 -25.72 0.22 10.41
C SER A 95 -24.79 -0.85 9.86
N ALA A 96 -25.14 -1.40 8.69
CA ALA A 96 -24.32 -2.28 7.88
C ALA A 96 -23.16 -1.48 7.25
N GLN A 97 -22.31 -0.86 8.06
CA GLN A 97 -21.18 -0.04 7.58
C GLN A 97 -19.99 -0.84 7.02
N GLY A 98 -20.12 -2.15 6.82
CA GLY A 98 -19.00 -3.01 6.39
C GLY A 98 -19.11 -3.66 5.02
N ILE A 99 -20.25 -3.59 4.33
CA ILE A 99 -20.50 -4.40 3.11
C ILE A 99 -20.73 -3.53 1.87
N TYR A 100 -21.25 -2.31 2.04
CA TYR A 100 -21.65 -1.45 0.93
C TYR A 100 -20.78 -0.20 0.80
N PRO A 101 -20.40 0.21 -0.41
CA PRO A 101 -19.65 1.44 -0.62
C PRO A 101 -20.43 2.67 -0.13
N THR A 102 -19.74 3.62 0.47
CA THR A 102 -20.33 4.91 0.88
C THR A 102 -20.73 5.76 -0.32
N ALA A 103 -21.59 6.76 -0.12
CA ALA A 103 -21.97 7.68 -1.20
C ALA A 103 -20.75 8.37 -1.86
N SER A 104 -19.73 8.71 -1.06
CA SER A 104 -18.48 9.28 -1.56
C SER A 104 -17.67 8.26 -2.38
N GLN A 105 -17.60 7.00 -1.94
CA GLN A 105 -16.97 5.92 -2.71
C GLN A 105 -17.71 5.63 -4.02
N MET A 106 -19.04 5.71 -4.01
CA MET A 106 -19.87 5.55 -5.19
C MET A 106 -19.65 6.66 -6.22
N GLU A 107 -19.47 7.90 -5.78
CA GLU A 107 -19.10 9.00 -6.66
C GLU A 107 -17.67 8.83 -7.21
N ALA A 108 -16.72 8.41 -6.36
CA ALA A 108 -15.37 8.11 -6.82
C ALA A 108 -15.34 7.01 -7.88
N ARG A 109 -16.18 5.98 -7.78
CA ARG A 109 -16.31 4.92 -8.79
C ARG A 109 -16.72 5.44 -10.17
N ARG A 110 -17.34 6.62 -10.26
CA ARG A 110 -17.71 7.28 -11.53
C ARG A 110 -16.55 8.06 -12.13
N SER A 111 -15.62 8.53 -11.31
CA SER A 111 -14.54 9.43 -11.72
C SER A 111 -13.18 8.74 -11.90
N ILE A 112 -12.94 7.61 -11.24
CA ILE A 112 -11.68 6.87 -11.37
C ILE A 112 -11.78 5.72 -12.39
N PRO A 113 -10.69 5.43 -13.12
CA PRO A 113 -10.64 4.23 -13.96
C PRO A 113 -10.90 2.96 -13.14
N ARG A 114 -11.85 2.15 -13.61
CA ARG A 114 -12.18 0.88 -12.95
C ARG A 114 -11.11 -0.17 -13.16
N GLU A 115 -10.47 -0.15 -14.32
CA GLU A 115 -9.42 -1.09 -14.70
C GLU A 115 -8.06 -0.69 -14.10
N LEU A 116 -7.27 -1.70 -13.76
CA LEU A 116 -5.89 -1.51 -13.33
C LEU A 116 -4.97 -1.49 -14.57
N PRO A 117 -3.85 -0.75 -14.52
CA PRO A 117 -2.85 -0.86 -15.57
C PRO A 117 -2.35 -2.30 -15.69
N HIS A 118 -2.06 -2.72 -16.91
CA HIS A 118 -1.53 -4.06 -17.18
C HIS A 118 -0.20 -4.24 -16.45
N PHE A 119 -0.01 -5.42 -15.85
CA PHE A 119 1.22 -5.74 -15.14
C PHE A 119 1.70 -7.14 -15.48
N SER A 120 2.83 -7.22 -16.18
CA SER A 120 3.43 -8.46 -16.67
C SER A 120 4.54 -9.01 -15.76
N GLY A 121 4.96 -8.21 -14.77
CA GLY A 121 6.07 -8.52 -13.86
C GLY A 121 7.35 -7.73 -14.12
N ASP A 122 7.28 -6.60 -14.84
CA ASP A 122 8.41 -5.66 -14.93
C ASP A 122 8.53 -4.84 -13.63
N PRO A 123 9.68 -4.86 -12.93
CA PRO A 123 9.89 -3.99 -11.79
C PRO A 123 9.72 -2.49 -12.10
N GLU A 124 10.02 -2.01 -13.31
CA GLU A 124 9.82 -0.58 -13.67
C GLU A 124 8.33 -0.19 -13.64
N ASP A 125 7.42 -1.12 -13.99
CA ASP A 125 5.97 -0.88 -14.01
C ASP A 125 5.32 -1.04 -12.63
N TRP A 126 6.03 -1.65 -11.67
CA TRP A 126 5.48 -1.95 -10.35
C TRP A 126 4.96 -0.72 -9.60
N PRO A 127 5.68 0.43 -9.51
CA PRO A 127 5.22 1.60 -8.78
C PRO A 127 3.89 2.13 -9.32
N MET A 128 3.73 2.18 -10.64
CA MET A 128 2.49 2.63 -11.26
C MET A 128 1.35 1.67 -10.93
N PHE A 129 1.57 0.36 -11.10
CA PHE A 129 0.57 -0.66 -10.81
C PHE A 129 0.10 -0.65 -9.36
N ILE A 130 1.03 -0.68 -8.40
CA ILE A 130 0.68 -0.78 -6.98
C ILE A 130 0.00 0.48 -6.48
N ASN A 131 0.46 1.66 -6.93
CA ASN A 131 -0.16 2.93 -6.56
C ASN A 131 -1.59 3.02 -7.11
N SER A 132 -1.81 2.62 -8.37
CA SER A 132 -3.16 2.54 -8.94
C SER A 132 -4.05 1.57 -8.15
N PHE A 133 -3.55 0.39 -7.78
CA PHE A 133 -4.30 -0.58 -6.99
C PHE A 133 -4.69 -0.03 -5.61
N GLU A 134 -3.72 0.46 -4.82
CA GLU A 134 -3.94 0.91 -3.45
C GLU A 134 -4.82 2.16 -3.41
N THR A 135 -4.52 3.15 -4.25
CA THR A 135 -5.26 4.41 -4.31
C THR A 135 -6.70 4.19 -4.76
N SER A 136 -6.91 3.45 -5.86
CA SER A 136 -8.28 3.18 -6.32
C SER A 136 -9.07 2.33 -5.32
N THR A 137 -8.43 1.36 -4.65
CA THR A 137 -9.09 0.55 -3.61
C THR A 137 -9.52 1.39 -2.43
N ALA A 138 -8.64 2.27 -1.94
CA ALA A 138 -8.93 3.14 -0.81
C ALA A 138 -10.06 4.14 -1.13
N ILE A 139 -9.98 4.80 -2.29
CA ILE A 139 -10.92 5.85 -2.67
C ILE A 139 -12.29 5.28 -3.07
N ALA A 140 -12.34 4.18 -3.83
CA ALA A 140 -13.59 3.59 -4.30
C ALA A 140 -14.16 2.49 -3.39
N GLY A 141 -13.47 2.14 -2.31
CA GLY A 141 -13.89 1.09 -1.39
C GLY A 141 -14.10 -0.25 -2.11
N PHE A 142 -13.14 -0.67 -2.93
CA PHE A 142 -13.26 -1.95 -3.64
C PHE A 142 -13.11 -3.12 -2.68
N SER A 143 -14.08 -4.03 -2.74
CA SER A 143 -14.02 -5.29 -1.98
C SER A 143 -12.95 -6.23 -2.55
N ASN A 144 -12.58 -7.25 -1.78
CA ASN A 144 -11.68 -8.30 -2.25
C ASN A 144 -12.23 -9.05 -3.47
N ALA A 145 -13.55 -9.23 -3.58
CA ALA A 145 -14.16 -9.85 -4.76
C ALA A 145 -13.99 -8.99 -6.02
N GLU A 146 -14.21 -7.67 -5.89
CA GLU A 146 -13.98 -6.73 -6.98
C GLU A 146 -12.51 -6.64 -7.37
N ASN A 147 -11.62 -6.55 -6.37
CA ASN A 147 -10.19 -6.50 -6.60
C ASN A 147 -9.65 -7.80 -7.21
N LEU A 148 -10.20 -8.96 -6.87
CA LEU A 148 -9.85 -10.23 -7.51
C LEU A 148 -10.10 -10.16 -9.02
N MET A 149 -11.29 -9.71 -9.44
CA MET A 149 -11.63 -9.57 -10.86
C MET A 149 -10.70 -8.59 -11.58
N ARG A 150 -10.40 -7.45 -10.94
CA ARG A 150 -9.47 -6.45 -11.49
C ARG A 150 -8.06 -7.04 -11.68
N LEU A 151 -7.57 -7.79 -10.69
CA LEU A 151 -6.26 -8.47 -10.75
C LEU A 151 -6.22 -9.57 -11.80
N GLN A 152 -7.27 -10.39 -11.93
CA GLN A 152 -7.36 -11.40 -12.98
C GLN A 152 -7.28 -10.79 -14.38
N HIS A 153 -7.87 -9.60 -14.56
CA HIS A 153 -7.85 -8.91 -15.84
C HIS A 153 -6.48 -8.30 -16.16
N CYS A 154 -5.87 -7.57 -15.23
CA CYS A 154 -4.67 -6.78 -15.51
C CYS A 154 -3.36 -7.57 -15.42
N LEU A 155 -3.30 -8.64 -14.63
CA LEU A 155 -2.07 -9.44 -14.47
C LEU A 155 -1.82 -10.30 -15.71
N LYS A 156 -0.60 -10.22 -16.26
CA LYS A 156 -0.14 -10.98 -17.42
C LYS A 156 1.22 -11.62 -17.14
N GLY A 157 1.69 -12.44 -18.07
CA GLY A 157 3.06 -12.97 -18.08
C GLY A 157 3.50 -13.61 -16.76
N LYS A 158 4.73 -13.27 -16.34
CA LYS A 158 5.36 -13.81 -15.13
C LYS A 158 4.61 -13.41 -13.86
N ALA A 159 4.09 -12.17 -13.80
CA ALA A 159 3.31 -11.73 -12.65
C ALA A 159 2.08 -12.60 -12.42
N ARG A 160 1.32 -12.92 -13.49
CA ARG A 160 0.14 -13.79 -13.38
C ARG A 160 0.51 -15.20 -12.94
N GLU A 161 1.57 -15.77 -13.51
CA GLU A 161 1.95 -17.16 -13.22
C GLU A 161 2.32 -17.35 -11.74
N MET A 162 3.03 -16.38 -11.14
CA MET A 162 3.45 -16.43 -9.74
C MET A 162 2.29 -16.47 -8.73
N VAL A 163 1.12 -15.94 -9.08
CA VAL A 163 -0.04 -15.82 -8.18
C VAL A 163 -1.27 -16.57 -8.68
N LYS A 164 -1.13 -17.34 -9.76
CA LYS A 164 -2.23 -18.00 -10.48
C LYS A 164 -3.14 -18.83 -9.57
N SER A 165 -2.56 -19.61 -8.66
CA SER A 165 -3.30 -20.45 -7.70
C SER A 165 -4.08 -19.63 -6.66
N LYS A 166 -3.66 -18.37 -6.41
CA LYS A 166 -4.31 -17.45 -5.47
C LYS A 166 -5.40 -16.62 -6.13
N LEU A 167 -5.39 -16.50 -7.46
CA LEU A 167 -6.37 -15.73 -8.25
C LEU A 167 -7.76 -16.39 -8.36
N LEU A 168 -8.07 -17.40 -7.54
CA LEU A 168 -9.38 -18.06 -7.51
C LEU A 168 -10.22 -17.67 -6.29
N ILE A 169 -9.57 -17.15 -5.23
CA ILE A 169 -10.19 -16.97 -3.92
C ILE A 169 -10.09 -15.50 -3.52
N PRO A 170 -11.21 -14.77 -3.36
CA PRO A 170 -11.19 -13.34 -2.98
C PRO A 170 -10.41 -13.07 -1.69
N ALA A 171 -10.53 -13.95 -0.70
CA ALA A 171 -9.81 -13.82 0.58
C ALA A 171 -8.28 -13.80 0.43
N LEU A 172 -7.73 -14.30 -0.69
CA LEU A 172 -6.29 -14.32 -0.97
C LEU A 172 -5.78 -13.08 -1.71
N VAL A 173 -6.63 -12.09 -2.02
CA VAL A 173 -6.19 -10.83 -2.67
C VAL A 173 -5.03 -10.15 -1.92
N PRO A 174 -5.05 -10.03 -0.57
CA PRO A 174 -3.91 -9.49 0.16
C PRO A 174 -2.61 -10.30 -0.06
N ASP A 175 -2.72 -11.63 -0.15
CA ASP A 175 -1.58 -12.51 -0.42
C ASP A 175 -1.06 -12.39 -1.85
N VAL A 176 -1.95 -12.14 -2.82
CA VAL A 176 -1.57 -11.85 -4.21
C VAL A 176 -0.68 -10.61 -4.24
N ILE A 177 -1.15 -9.50 -3.66
CA ILE A 177 -0.40 -8.24 -3.62
C ILE A 177 0.92 -8.40 -2.88
N ARG A 178 0.93 -9.10 -1.74
CA ARG A 178 2.14 -9.42 -0.98
C ARG A 178 3.16 -10.20 -1.81
N THR A 179 2.71 -11.21 -2.56
CA THR A 179 3.58 -12.03 -3.43
C THR A 179 4.16 -11.18 -4.56
N LEU A 180 3.33 -10.37 -5.23
CA LEU A 180 3.81 -9.50 -6.30
C LEU A 180 4.81 -8.46 -5.79
N ARG A 181 4.56 -7.87 -4.61
CA ARG A 181 5.48 -6.93 -3.95
C ARG A 181 6.83 -7.58 -3.64
N LEU A 182 6.82 -8.81 -3.12
CA LEU A 182 8.04 -9.56 -2.84
C LEU A 182 8.87 -9.83 -4.10
N CYS A 183 8.21 -10.18 -5.21
CA CYS A 183 8.88 -10.55 -6.44
C CYS A 183 9.34 -9.35 -7.29
N PHE A 184 8.52 -8.29 -7.36
CA PHE A 184 8.68 -7.20 -8.33
C PHE A 184 8.78 -5.81 -7.69
N GLY A 185 8.37 -5.67 -6.43
CA GLY A 185 8.36 -4.38 -5.72
C GLY A 185 9.60 -4.08 -4.89
N ARG A 186 10.67 -4.84 -5.08
CA ARG A 186 11.93 -4.63 -4.38
C ARG A 186 12.65 -3.41 -4.95
N PRO A 187 12.93 -2.37 -4.14
CA PRO A 187 13.53 -1.14 -4.64
C PRO A 187 14.92 -1.41 -5.23
N GLU A 188 15.64 -2.44 -4.76
CA GLU A 188 16.93 -2.84 -5.33
C GLU A 188 16.84 -3.27 -6.81
N HIS A 189 15.80 -4.01 -7.19
CA HIS A 189 15.63 -4.48 -8.57
C HIS A 189 15.20 -3.34 -9.50
N ILE A 190 14.33 -2.46 -9.01
CA ILE A 190 13.90 -1.26 -9.73
C ILE A 190 15.11 -0.34 -9.95
N LEU A 191 15.94 -0.18 -8.92
CA LEU A 191 17.18 0.59 -9.00
C LEU A 191 18.15 0.01 -10.03
N GLU A 192 18.40 -1.29 -10.00
CA GLU A 192 19.31 -1.94 -10.94
C GLU A 192 18.86 -1.71 -12.39
N ARG A 193 17.56 -1.84 -12.68
CA ARG A 193 16.96 -1.53 -13.98
C ARG A 193 17.23 -0.07 -14.38
N VAL A 194 16.91 0.86 -13.49
CA VAL A 194 17.04 2.31 -13.72
C VAL A 194 18.50 2.73 -13.91
N ILE A 195 19.44 2.20 -13.11
CA ILE A 195 20.88 2.45 -13.26
C ILE A 195 21.40 1.84 -14.56
N ASN A 196 20.99 0.62 -14.90
CA ASN A 196 21.41 -0.01 -16.14
C ASN A 196 20.88 0.75 -17.35
N LYS A 197 19.64 1.25 -17.30
CA LYS A 197 19.09 2.17 -18.29
C LYS A 197 19.94 3.43 -18.41
N ALA A 198 20.31 4.04 -17.29
CA ALA A 198 21.20 5.21 -17.27
C ALA A 198 22.56 4.92 -17.97
N ARG A 199 23.10 3.72 -17.76
CA ARG A 199 24.36 3.26 -18.36
C ARG A 199 24.26 2.93 -19.84
N THR A 200 23.15 2.36 -20.28
CA THR A 200 22.94 1.98 -21.69
C THR A 200 22.46 3.13 -22.57
N MET A 201 22.03 4.26 -21.99
CA MET A 201 21.67 5.45 -22.77
C MET A 201 22.80 5.86 -23.72
N PRO A 202 22.50 6.10 -25.02
CA PRO A 202 23.50 6.57 -25.96
C PRO A 202 23.97 7.98 -25.60
N SER A 203 25.20 8.30 -26.03
CA SER A 203 25.71 9.67 -25.97
C SER A 203 24.77 10.57 -26.79
N PRO A 204 24.20 11.65 -26.22
CA PRO A 204 23.46 12.62 -27.01
C PRO A 204 24.35 13.18 -28.12
N ARG A 205 23.76 13.30 -29.32
CA ARG A 205 24.40 13.96 -30.47
C ARG A 205 24.43 15.47 -30.23
N ASP A 206 25.25 16.20 -30.99
CA ASP A 206 25.33 17.68 -30.93
C ASP A 206 24.06 18.43 -31.40
N LYS A 207 22.91 17.74 -31.47
CA LYS A 207 21.61 18.34 -31.75
C LYS A 207 20.87 18.60 -30.45
N LEU A 208 20.27 19.79 -30.33
CA LEU A 208 19.52 20.21 -29.14
C LEU A 208 18.46 19.18 -28.71
N GLU A 209 17.72 18.62 -29.66
CA GLU A 209 16.71 17.58 -29.44
C GLU A 209 17.28 16.37 -28.69
N SER A 210 18.46 15.89 -29.09
CA SER A 210 19.11 14.73 -28.49
C SER A 210 19.55 15.00 -27.06
N ILE A 211 19.97 16.25 -26.77
CA ILE A 211 20.38 16.68 -25.43
C ILE A 211 19.15 16.81 -24.52
N ILE A 212 18.04 17.34 -25.05
CA ILE A 212 16.76 17.43 -24.33
C ILE A 212 16.25 16.04 -23.98
N GLU A 213 16.24 15.10 -24.94
CA GLU A 213 15.81 13.72 -24.70
C GLU A 213 16.67 13.04 -23.62
N PHE A 214 17.99 13.23 -23.67
CA PHE A 214 18.89 12.74 -22.63
C PHE A 214 18.57 13.34 -21.26
N ALA A 215 18.36 14.66 -21.18
CA ALA A 215 18.01 15.34 -19.94
C ALA A 215 16.68 14.84 -19.34
N ILE A 216 15.65 14.66 -20.17
CA ILE A 216 14.36 14.09 -19.75
C ILE A 216 14.54 12.68 -19.20
N ASN A 217 15.33 11.84 -19.86
CA ASN A 217 15.58 10.48 -19.37
C ASN A 217 16.29 10.47 -18.01
N VAL A 218 17.29 11.35 -17.82
CA VAL A 218 17.99 11.50 -16.55
C VAL A 218 17.06 12.02 -15.44
N GLN A 219 16.13 12.92 -15.77
CA GLN A 219 15.09 13.35 -14.83
C GLN A 219 14.12 12.23 -14.46
N ASN A 220 13.68 11.42 -15.42
CA ASN A 220 12.79 10.28 -15.18
C ASN A 220 13.46 9.24 -14.26
N ILE A 221 14.76 9.00 -14.47
CA ILE A 221 15.59 8.16 -13.60
C ILE A 221 15.56 8.71 -12.16
N CYS A 222 15.72 10.02 -11.97
CA CYS A 222 15.68 10.63 -10.64
C CYS A 222 14.32 10.52 -9.98
N ALA A 223 13.26 10.85 -10.71
CA ALA A 223 11.90 10.77 -10.21
C ALA A 223 11.57 9.34 -9.75
N THR A 224 12.05 8.34 -10.48
CA THR A 224 11.89 6.92 -10.11
C THR A 224 12.66 6.58 -8.83
N MET A 225 13.92 7.03 -8.70
CA MET A 225 14.71 6.81 -7.49
C MET A 225 14.12 7.52 -6.26
N GLU A 226 13.63 8.77 -6.40
CA GLU A 226 12.91 9.52 -5.36
C GLU A 226 11.64 8.75 -4.94
N SER A 227 10.85 8.28 -5.92
CA SER A 227 9.60 7.53 -5.66
C SER A 227 9.82 6.18 -4.98
N CYS A 228 11.00 5.58 -5.15
CA CYS A 228 11.37 4.32 -4.49
C CYS A 228 12.04 4.54 -3.11
N GLY A 229 12.19 5.79 -2.65
CA GLY A 229 12.86 6.11 -1.38
C GLY A 229 14.38 5.91 -1.42
N LEU A 230 14.99 5.98 -2.60
CA LEU A 230 16.41 5.68 -2.84
C LEU A 230 17.26 6.94 -3.04
N GLU A 231 16.95 8.01 -2.31
CA GLU A 231 17.57 9.34 -2.45
C GLU A 231 19.10 9.31 -2.26
N SER A 232 19.61 8.37 -1.46
CA SER A 232 21.04 8.15 -1.25
C SER A 232 21.80 7.84 -2.55
N HIS A 233 21.14 7.22 -3.53
CA HIS A 233 21.73 6.84 -4.82
C HIS A 233 21.75 7.99 -5.83
N LEU A 234 20.93 9.03 -5.64
CA LEU A 234 20.90 10.22 -6.52
C LEU A 234 22.22 10.98 -6.51
N ASN A 235 22.93 10.94 -5.37
CA ASN A 235 24.20 11.63 -5.19
C ASN A 235 25.41 10.71 -5.40
N ASN A 236 25.22 9.54 -6.01
CA ASN A 236 26.32 8.60 -6.25
C ASN A 236 27.34 9.24 -7.24
N PRO A 237 28.58 9.54 -6.79
CA PRO A 237 29.55 10.25 -7.61
C PRO A 237 29.97 9.45 -8.86
N MET A 238 29.89 8.12 -8.82
CA MET A 238 30.20 7.26 -9.97
C MET A 238 29.11 7.38 -11.03
N LEU A 239 27.83 7.31 -10.64
CA LEU A 239 26.71 7.45 -11.57
C LEU A 239 26.67 8.85 -12.19
N VAL A 240 26.93 9.88 -11.39
CA VAL A 240 27.03 11.26 -11.89
C VAL A 240 28.15 11.38 -12.91
N LYS A 241 29.34 10.82 -12.64
CA LYS A 241 30.46 10.81 -13.58
C LYS A 241 30.10 10.08 -14.87
N GLU A 242 29.54 8.87 -14.79
CA GLU A 242 29.10 8.08 -15.96
C GLU A 242 28.11 8.85 -16.84
N LEU A 243 27.17 9.58 -16.23
CA LEU A 243 26.19 10.41 -16.95
C LEU A 243 26.83 11.66 -17.60
N VAL A 244 27.73 12.33 -16.90
CA VAL A 244 28.46 13.50 -17.43
C VAL A 244 29.39 13.09 -18.56
N ASP A 245 30.00 11.91 -18.47
CA ASP A 245 30.92 11.41 -19.50
C ASP A 245 30.22 11.16 -20.85
N LYS A 246 28.90 10.96 -20.85
CA LYS A 246 28.06 10.85 -22.05
C LYS A 246 27.75 12.20 -22.73
N LEU A 247 27.94 13.34 -22.05
CA LEU A 247 27.63 14.63 -22.64
C LEU A 247 28.68 15.07 -23.68
N PRO A 248 28.35 15.90 -24.68
CA PRO A 248 29.35 16.52 -25.53
C PRO A 248 30.26 17.46 -24.75
N ASN A 249 31.48 17.69 -25.25
CA ASN A 249 32.53 18.45 -24.55
C ASN A 249 32.07 19.84 -24.07
N GLN A 250 31.32 20.57 -24.91
CA GLN A 250 30.80 21.88 -24.55
C GLN A 250 29.85 21.80 -23.33
N HIS A 251 29.04 20.76 -23.24
CA HIS A 251 28.12 20.54 -22.12
C HIS A 251 28.84 20.05 -20.86
N LYS A 252 29.92 19.26 -21.01
CA LYS A 252 30.79 18.88 -19.87
C LYS A 252 31.43 20.11 -19.21
N LEU A 253 31.94 21.03 -20.02
CA LEU A 253 32.53 22.29 -19.54
C LEU A 253 31.49 23.15 -18.82
N ASN A 254 30.29 23.30 -19.40
CA ASN A 254 29.17 24.00 -18.78
C ASN A 254 28.79 23.38 -17.43
N TRP A 255 28.67 22.05 -17.37
CA TRP A 255 28.39 21.34 -16.13
C TRP A 255 29.47 21.57 -15.06
N ALA A 256 30.75 21.48 -15.42
CA ALA A 256 31.87 21.72 -14.49
C ALA A 256 31.87 23.16 -13.94
N MET A 257 31.53 24.13 -14.78
CA MET A 257 31.36 25.54 -14.37
C MET A 257 30.14 25.72 -13.43
N SER A 258 29.05 25.01 -13.66
CA SER A 258 27.86 25.06 -12.80
C SER A 258 28.09 24.44 -11.42
N GLN A 259 28.89 23.38 -11.32
CA GLN A 259 29.25 22.77 -10.02
C GLN A 259 30.05 23.72 -9.13
N ARG A 260 30.96 24.51 -9.71
CA ARG A 260 31.73 25.53 -8.98
C ARG A 260 30.88 26.66 -8.41
N ARG A 261 29.66 26.85 -8.93
CA ARG A 261 28.73 27.92 -8.49
C ARG A 261 27.77 27.50 -7.36
N LYS A 262 27.69 26.21 -7.01
CA LYS A 262 26.69 25.72 -6.04
C LYS A 262 27.35 24.91 -4.91
N SER A 263 27.54 25.58 -3.77
CA SER A 263 27.71 24.94 -2.47
C SER A 263 26.34 24.99 -1.76
N SER A 264 25.88 23.85 -1.23
CA SER A 264 24.62 23.65 -0.51
C SER A 264 23.30 23.59 -1.32
N ARG A 265 22.69 22.39 -1.29
CA ARG A 265 21.23 22.10 -1.26
C ARG A 265 20.35 22.26 -2.52
N TYR A 266 20.83 22.03 -3.74
CA TYR A 266 19.91 21.99 -4.90
C TYR A 266 20.15 20.80 -5.84
N LYS A 267 19.06 20.10 -6.15
CA LYS A 267 18.91 18.84 -6.90
C LYS A 267 19.82 18.77 -8.13
N ILE A 268 20.73 17.79 -8.13
CA ILE A 268 21.82 17.59 -9.09
C ILE A 268 21.34 17.47 -10.55
N ILE A 269 20.07 17.13 -10.78
CA ILE A 269 19.57 16.72 -12.10
C ILE A 269 18.54 17.68 -12.73
N GLN A 270 18.08 18.71 -12.00
CA GLN A 270 17.22 19.75 -12.59
C GLN A 270 17.96 20.66 -13.59
N HIS A 271 19.29 20.76 -13.52
CA HIS A 271 20.06 21.68 -14.37
C HIS A 271 20.49 21.10 -15.72
N MET A 272 20.29 19.80 -15.97
CA MET A 272 20.51 19.24 -17.32
C MET A 272 19.41 19.68 -18.31
N ALA A 273 18.24 20.12 -17.85
CA ALA A 273 17.06 20.36 -18.68
C ALA A 273 16.75 21.84 -18.97
N LEU A 274 17.60 22.77 -18.56
CA LEU A 274 17.41 24.19 -18.87
C LEU A 274 18.56 24.65 -19.77
N PRO A 275 18.37 24.65 -21.11
CA PRO A 275 19.17 25.51 -21.95
C PRO A 275 18.94 26.95 -21.44
N ASN A 276 20.03 27.65 -21.17
CA ASN A 276 20.02 29.03 -20.69
C ASN A 276 18.92 29.87 -21.36
N ARG A 277 18.07 30.50 -20.55
CA ARG A 277 17.48 31.80 -20.92
C ARG A 277 18.56 32.86 -20.81
#